data_AF-A0A2V2D708-F1
#
_entry.id   AF-A0A2V2D708-F1
#
_cell.length_a   1.000
_cell.length_b   1.000
_cell.length_c   1.000
_cell.angle_alpha   90.00
_cell.angle_beta   90.00
_cell.angle_gamma   90.00
#
_symmetry.space_group_name_H-M   'P 1'
#
loop_
_entity.id
_entity.type
_entity.pdbx_description
1 polymer ?
#
loop_
_entity_poly.entity_id
_entity_poly.type
_entity_poly.pdbx_seq_one_letter_code
_entity_poly.pdbx_strand_id
1 'polypeptide(L)'
;MNIFQELEDMRKRIMQEINTEFDVIIEHLSKDLNKNPYEHIQPYEMKYPLTAGPGIFKGKKPTSVIIGEKIIQIRTWKQLVEEIMKGCTASEKYKKQLESLAGKVSGKKRILLAETGDGMRSPLQIEENLFMETHYDTETLLNILTTRILSPIGYDYSAISVTVRTV
;
A
#
# COMPACT_ATOMS: atom_id res chain seq x y z
N MET A 1 17.21 21.07 3.47
CA MET A 1 16.19 20.54 2.54
C MET A 1 15.97 21.59 1.48
N ASN A 2 16.05 21.24 0.19
CA ASN A 2 15.92 22.20 -0.92
C ASN A 2 14.46 22.21 -1.38
N ILE A 3 13.77 23.34 -1.20
CA ILE A 3 12.35 23.51 -1.56
C ILE A 3 12.09 23.15 -3.03
N PHE A 4 13.05 23.42 -3.92
CA PHE A 4 12.93 23.05 -5.33
C PHE A 4 12.94 21.53 -5.53
N GLN A 5 13.72 20.79 -4.74
CA GLN A 5 13.75 19.33 -4.80
C GLN A 5 12.41 18.74 -4.33
N GLU A 6 11.84 19.27 -3.26
CA GLU A 6 10.53 18.82 -2.76
C GLU A 6 9.42 19.06 -3.78
N LEU A 7 9.43 20.22 -4.44
CA LEU A 7 8.47 20.54 -5.51
C LEU A 7 8.61 19.59 -6.70
N GLU A 8 9.84 19.28 -7.11
CA GLU A 8 10.11 18.34 -8.20
C GLU A 8 9.67 16.90 -7.86
N ASP A 9 9.90 16.47 -6.62
CA ASP A 9 9.46 15.15 -6.16
C ASP A 9 7.93 15.06 -6.09
N MET A 10 7.25 16.14 -5.67
CA MET A 10 5.79 16.25 -5.74
C MET A 10 5.28 16.18 -7.18
N ARG A 11 5.88 16.92 -8.12
CA ARG A 11 5.50 16.91 -9.54
C ARG A 11 5.60 15.51 -10.13
N LYS A 12 6.72 14.82 -9.88
CA LYS A 12 6.94 13.45 -10.37
C LYS A 12 5.88 12.49 -9.85
N ARG A 13 5.53 12.58 -8.57
CA ARG A 13 4.50 11.75 -7.95
C ARG A 13 3.13 11.95 -8.60
N ILE A 14 2.70 13.20 -8.76
CA ILE A 14 1.41 13.52 -9.38
C ILE A 14 1.35 13.00 -10.82
N MET A 15 2.41 13.21 -11.61
CA MET A 15 2.48 12.71 -12.99
C MET A 15 2.41 11.19 -13.05
N GLN A 16 3.09 10.49 -12.14
CA GLN A 16 3.04 9.04 -12.06
C GLN A 16 1.63 8.53 -11.71
N GLU A 17 0.96 9.16 -10.74
CA GLU A 17 -0.42 8.82 -10.36
C GLU A 17 -1.38 9.02 -11.55
N ILE A 18 -1.28 10.16 -12.24
CA ILE A 18 -2.10 10.47 -13.42
C ILE A 18 -1.89 9.44 -14.54
N ASN A 19 -0.64 9.16 -14.90
CA ASN A 19 -0.33 8.22 -15.98
C ASN A 19 -0.85 6.81 -15.64
N THR A 20 -0.67 6.37 -14.39
CA THR A 20 -1.16 5.06 -13.96
C THR A 20 -2.68 4.97 -14.05
N GLU A 21 -3.42 6.01 -13.66
CA GLU A 21 -4.87 6.07 -13.83
C GLU A 21 -5.30 5.95 -15.30
N PHE A 22 -4.64 6.69 -16.20
CA PHE A 22 -4.93 6.59 -17.63
C PHE A 22 -4.65 5.20 -18.19
N ASP A 23 -3.50 4.60 -17.86
CA ASP A 23 -3.13 3.26 -18.31
C ASP A 23 -4.16 2.23 -17.88
N VAL A 24 -4.61 2.30 -16.62
CA VAL A 24 -5.68 1.44 -16.10
C VAL A 24 -6.97 1.66 -16.89
N ILE A 25 -7.42 2.90 -17.09
CA ILE A 25 -8.65 3.19 -17.84
C ILE A 25 -8.56 2.67 -19.28
N ILE A 26 -7.43 2.89 -19.96
CA ILE A 26 -7.19 2.41 -21.33
C ILE A 26 -7.28 0.89 -21.39
N GLU A 27 -6.63 0.18 -20.45
CA GLU A 27 -6.67 -1.28 -20.38
C GLU A 27 -8.12 -1.78 -20.22
N HIS A 28 -8.91 -1.13 -19.36
CA HIS A 28 -10.31 -1.49 -19.16
C HIS A 28 -11.16 -1.26 -20.42
N LEU A 29 -11.07 -0.07 -21.02
CA LEU A 29 -11.81 0.24 -22.26
C LEU A 29 -11.47 -0.74 -23.39
N SER A 30 -10.20 -1.16 -23.47
CA SER A 30 -9.77 -2.16 -24.46
C SER A 30 -10.41 -3.55 -24.24
N LYS A 31 -10.67 -3.93 -22.97
CA LYS A 31 -11.35 -5.19 -22.64
C LYS A 31 -12.84 -5.12 -22.92
N ASP A 32 -13.48 -3.99 -22.65
CA ASP A 32 -14.92 -3.82 -22.84
C ASP A 32 -15.30 -3.75 -24.32
N LEU A 33 -14.46 -3.14 -25.17
CA LEU A 33 -14.63 -3.18 -26.63
C LEU A 33 -14.60 -4.61 -27.21
N ASN A 34 -14.07 -5.57 -26.47
CA ASN A 34 -14.01 -6.99 -26.85
C ASN A 34 -15.09 -7.86 -26.19
N LYS A 35 -16.03 -7.29 -25.41
CA LYS A 35 -17.09 -8.03 -24.71
C LYS A 35 -18.47 -7.84 -25.35
N ASN A 36 -19.31 -8.86 -25.19
CA ASN A 36 -20.68 -8.90 -25.69
C ASN A 36 -21.58 -7.96 -24.84
N PRO A 37 -22.40 -7.07 -25.44
CA PRO A 37 -23.23 -6.08 -24.73
C PRO A 37 -24.22 -6.59 -23.67
N TYR A 38 -24.36 -7.92 -23.51
CA TYR A 38 -25.30 -8.56 -22.60
C TYR A 38 -24.64 -9.16 -21.33
N GLU A 39 -23.32 -9.03 -21.15
CA GLU A 39 -22.70 -9.42 -19.89
C GLU A 39 -22.92 -8.36 -18.81
N HIS A 40 -23.53 -8.78 -17.69
CA HIS A 40 -23.79 -7.96 -16.52
C HIS A 40 -22.58 -7.09 -16.13
N ILE A 41 -22.83 -5.79 -15.96
CA ILE A 41 -21.88 -4.79 -15.44
C ILE A 41 -21.44 -5.24 -14.05
N GLN A 42 -20.31 -5.94 -13.95
CA GLN A 42 -19.70 -6.22 -12.67
C GLN A 42 -19.31 -4.89 -12.00
N PRO A 43 -19.32 -4.81 -10.65
CA PRO A 43 -18.82 -3.63 -9.95
C PRO A 43 -17.43 -3.28 -10.48
N TYR A 44 -17.25 -2.03 -10.90
CA TYR A 44 -16.02 -1.53 -11.52
C TYR A 44 -14.82 -1.70 -10.58
N GLU A 45 -14.07 -2.79 -10.80
CA GLU A 45 -12.84 -3.10 -10.09
C GLU A 45 -11.65 -2.69 -10.95
N MET A 46 -10.75 -1.90 -10.37
CA MET A 46 -9.53 -1.43 -11.00
C MET A 46 -8.33 -2.02 -10.28
N LYS A 47 -7.29 -2.37 -11.02
CA LYS A 47 -6.04 -2.90 -10.47
C LYS A 47 -4.94 -1.86 -10.62
N TYR A 48 -4.31 -1.50 -9.51
CA TYR A 48 -3.17 -0.59 -9.50
C TYR A 48 -1.94 -1.24 -8.87
N PRO A 49 -0.73 -0.98 -9.38
CA PRO A 49 0.48 -1.38 -8.66
C PRO A 49 0.61 -0.58 -7.37
N LEU A 50 1.17 -1.18 -6.30
CA LEU A 50 1.39 -0.48 -5.03
C LEU A 50 2.36 0.71 -5.21
N THR A 51 3.19 0.67 -6.25
CA THR A 51 4.13 1.73 -6.64
C THR A 51 3.47 2.94 -7.29
N ALA A 52 2.17 2.89 -7.64
CA ALA A 52 1.44 3.98 -8.30
C ALA A 52 1.40 5.27 -7.48
N GLY A 53 1.60 5.17 -6.17
CA GLY A 53 1.49 6.29 -5.23
C GLY A 53 0.27 6.14 -4.32
N PRO A 54 0.39 6.38 -3.00
CA PRO A 54 -0.75 6.27 -2.08
C PRO A 54 -1.97 7.14 -2.40
N GLY A 55 -1.79 8.23 -3.13
CA GLY A 55 -2.88 9.14 -3.51
C GLY A 55 -3.94 8.45 -4.38
N ILE A 56 -3.53 7.55 -5.27
CA ILE A 56 -4.42 6.82 -6.19
C ILE A 56 -5.44 5.95 -5.45
N PHE A 57 -5.14 5.52 -4.24
CA PHE A 57 -5.99 4.63 -3.45
C PHE A 57 -7.01 5.37 -2.58
N LYS A 58 -6.87 6.69 -2.45
CA LYS A 58 -7.74 7.52 -1.61
C LYS A 58 -9.16 7.53 -2.14
N GLY A 59 -10.14 7.39 -1.24
CA GLY A 59 -11.56 7.33 -1.60
C GLY A 59 -12.00 6.00 -2.26
N LYS A 60 -11.09 5.04 -2.44
CA LYS A 60 -11.38 3.71 -2.98
C LYS A 60 -11.43 2.67 -1.86
N LYS A 61 -12.11 1.54 -2.11
CA LYS A 61 -12.15 0.39 -1.19
C LYS A 61 -11.36 -0.79 -1.76
N PRO A 62 -10.44 -1.40 -0.99
CA PRO A 62 -9.69 -2.57 -1.47
C PRO A 62 -10.59 -3.80 -1.50
N THR A 63 -10.37 -4.66 -2.48
CA THR A 63 -11.10 -5.92 -2.67
C THR A 63 -10.15 -7.12 -2.69
N SER A 64 -8.97 -6.96 -3.29
CA SER A 64 -7.92 -7.98 -3.22
C SER A 64 -6.52 -7.37 -3.32
N VAL A 65 -5.53 -8.11 -2.85
CA VAL A 65 -4.11 -7.84 -3.08
C VAL A 65 -3.50 -9.01 -3.85
N ILE A 66 -2.62 -8.68 -4.79
CA ILE A 66 -1.86 -9.62 -5.59
C ILE A 66 -0.40 -9.50 -5.15
N ILE A 67 0.15 -10.57 -4.59
CA ILE A 67 1.55 -10.65 -4.12
C ILE A 67 2.20 -11.82 -4.84
N GLY A 68 3.07 -11.51 -5.81
CA GLY A 68 3.56 -12.52 -6.76
C GLY A 68 2.39 -13.10 -7.55
N GLU A 69 2.20 -14.43 -7.48
CA GLU A 69 1.10 -15.13 -8.16
C GLU A 69 -0.16 -15.30 -7.28
N LYS A 70 -0.09 -14.92 -6.00
CA LYS A 70 -1.19 -15.14 -5.05
C LYS A 70 -2.16 -13.98 -5.05
N ILE A 71 -3.45 -14.29 -5.17
CA ILE A 71 -4.56 -13.34 -5.00
C ILE A 71 -5.19 -13.56 -3.63
N ILE A 72 -5.19 -12.53 -2.79
CA ILE A 72 -5.71 -12.58 -1.42
C ILE A 72 -6.86 -11.57 -1.30
N GLN A 73 -8.04 -12.06 -0.90
CA GLN A 73 -9.22 -11.22 -0.72
C GLN A 73 -9.12 -10.41 0.58
N ILE A 74 -9.34 -9.10 0.49
CA ILE A 74 -9.24 -8.17 1.62
C ILE A 74 -10.42 -7.19 1.60
N ARG A 75 -10.76 -6.62 2.76
CA ARG A 75 -11.89 -5.68 2.91
C ARG A 75 -11.47 -4.32 3.43
N THR A 76 -10.25 -4.21 3.97
CA THR A 76 -9.75 -3.00 4.61
C THR A 76 -8.29 -2.76 4.26
N TRP A 77 -7.86 -1.51 4.34
CA TRP A 77 -6.46 -1.13 4.17
C TRP A 77 -5.56 -1.69 5.28
N LYS A 78 -6.10 -1.92 6.49
CA LYS A 78 -5.37 -2.61 7.56
C LYS A 78 -5.04 -4.06 7.19
N GLN A 79 -5.98 -4.78 6.58
CA GLN A 79 -5.73 -6.13 6.07
C GLN A 79 -4.70 -6.16 4.94
N LEU A 80 -4.72 -5.16 4.04
CA LEU A 80 -3.66 -5.03 3.03
C LEU A 80 -2.27 -4.95 3.69
N VAL A 81 -2.12 -4.04 4.67
CA VAL A 81 -0.87 -3.88 5.42
C VAL A 81 -0.47 -5.20 6.08
N GLU A 82 -1.41 -5.86 6.76
CA GLU A 82 -1.17 -7.14 7.42
C GLU A 82 -0.62 -8.22 6.46
N GLU A 83 -1.24 -8.40 5.29
CA GLU A 83 -0.79 -9.41 4.32
C GLU A 83 0.60 -9.10 3.74
N ILE A 84 0.90 -7.82 3.51
CA ILE A 84 2.23 -7.41 3.05
C ILE A 84 3.28 -7.64 4.16
N MET A 85 2.95 -7.31 5.41
CA MET A 85 3.86 -7.51 6.54
C MET A 85 4.12 -8.99 6.82
N LYS A 86 3.11 -9.87 6.70
CA LYS A 86 3.29 -11.33 6.74
C LYS A 86 4.27 -11.81 5.66
N GLY A 87 4.15 -11.27 4.45
CA GLY A 87 5.08 -11.55 3.35
C GLY A 87 6.52 -11.08 3.66
N CYS A 88 6.67 -9.97 4.38
CA CYS A 88 7.98 -9.50 4.83
C CYS A 88 8.59 -10.44 5.87
N THR A 89 7.86 -10.78 6.93
CA THR A 89 8.41 -11.56 8.06
C THR A 89 8.62 -13.04 7.76
N ALA A 90 8.05 -13.55 6.67
CA ALA A 90 8.40 -14.86 6.13
C ALA A 90 9.89 -14.97 5.73
N SER A 91 10.59 -13.85 5.52
CA SER A 91 12.04 -13.82 5.32
C SER A 91 12.74 -13.33 6.58
N GLU A 92 13.64 -14.16 7.10
CA GLU A 92 14.48 -13.81 8.26
C GLU A 92 15.29 -12.52 8.05
N LYS A 93 15.70 -12.25 6.79
CA LYS A 93 16.38 -11.00 6.42
C LYS A 93 15.52 -9.78 6.73
N TYR A 94 14.29 -9.76 6.22
CA TYR A 94 13.38 -8.61 6.38
C TYR A 94 12.84 -8.52 7.81
N LYS A 95 12.62 -9.66 8.48
CA LYS A 95 12.27 -9.70 9.90
C LYS A 95 13.30 -8.94 10.75
N LYS A 96 14.58 -9.28 10.64
CA LYS A 96 15.66 -8.58 11.37
C LYS A 96 15.76 -7.09 11.03
N GLN A 97 15.51 -6.73 9.78
CA GLN A 97 15.52 -5.32 9.38
C GLN A 97 14.34 -4.55 9.99
N LEU A 98 13.15 -5.16 10.08
CA LEU A 98 11.99 -4.58 10.75
C LEU A 98 12.22 -4.40 12.25
N GLU A 99 12.76 -5.42 12.92
CA GLU A 99 13.14 -5.34 14.33
C GLU A 99 14.16 -4.23 14.58
N SER A 100 15.19 -4.11 13.73
CA SER A 100 16.16 -3.02 13.81
C SER A 100 15.54 -1.64 13.55
N LEU A 101 14.45 -1.57 12.78
CA LEU A 101 13.74 -0.34 12.46
C LEU A 101 12.77 0.08 13.60
N ALA A 102 12.35 -0.86 14.43
CA ALA A 102 11.46 -0.61 15.56
C ALA A 102 12.06 0.45 16.51
N GLY A 103 11.21 1.36 17.01
CA GLY A 103 11.63 2.48 17.85
C GLY A 103 12.36 3.62 17.12
N LYS A 104 12.85 3.40 15.89
CA LYS A 104 13.53 4.43 15.08
C LYS A 104 12.61 5.18 14.13
N VAL A 105 11.40 4.67 13.91
CA VAL A 105 10.41 5.27 13.01
C VAL A 105 9.22 5.78 13.82
N SER A 106 9.07 7.10 13.83
CA SER A 106 7.97 7.80 14.48
C SER A 106 7.29 8.76 13.51
N GLY A 107 5.97 8.85 13.59
CA GLY A 107 5.21 9.97 13.07
C GLY A 107 5.37 11.20 13.98
N LYS A 108 4.66 12.30 13.68
CA LYS A 108 4.75 13.55 14.46
C LYS A 108 4.49 13.39 15.96
N LYS A 109 3.67 12.41 16.35
CA LYS A 109 3.21 12.23 17.74
C LYS A 109 3.17 10.76 18.21
N ARG A 110 3.40 9.80 17.32
CA ARG A 110 3.20 8.37 17.60
C ARG A 110 4.32 7.56 16.99
N ILE A 111 4.76 6.54 17.70
CA ILE A 111 5.68 5.54 17.18
C ILE A 111 4.94 4.73 16.10
N LEU A 112 5.58 4.48 14.96
CA LEU A 112 4.94 3.76 13.84
C LEU A 112 5.24 2.27 13.90
N LEU A 113 6.40 1.89 14.41
CA LEU A 113 6.86 0.52 14.56
C LEU A 113 7.58 0.39 15.90
N ALA A 114 7.18 -0.57 16.74
CA ALA A 114 7.74 -0.76 18.08
C ALA A 114 7.68 -2.23 18.53
N GLU A 115 8.39 -2.55 19.61
CA GLU A 115 8.36 -3.89 20.22
C GLU A 115 7.02 -4.21 20.88
N THR A 116 6.30 -3.19 21.35
CA THR A 116 4.97 -3.33 21.99
C THR A 116 3.94 -2.44 21.29
N GLY A 117 2.65 -2.78 21.45
CA GLY A 117 1.55 -1.96 20.97
C GLY A 117 1.24 -0.74 21.86
N ASP A 118 2.01 -0.49 22.91
CA ASP A 118 1.68 0.52 23.92
C ASP A 118 1.73 1.94 23.33
N GLY A 119 0.69 2.72 23.62
CA GLY A 119 0.54 4.07 23.07
C GLY A 119 0.07 4.13 21.61
N MET A 120 -0.12 2.99 20.94
CA MET A 120 -0.78 2.91 19.63
C MET A 120 -2.30 2.92 19.78
N ARG A 121 -3.00 3.53 18.81
CA ARG A 121 -4.47 3.54 18.72
C ARG A 121 -5.03 2.30 18.04
N SER A 122 -4.36 1.81 17.00
CA SER A 122 -4.71 0.58 16.31
C SER A 122 -3.43 -0.22 16.06
N PRO A 123 -2.90 -0.89 17.09
CA PRO A 123 -1.76 -1.79 16.90
C PRO A 123 -2.14 -2.92 15.93
N LEU A 124 -1.23 -3.20 15.02
CA LEU A 124 -1.20 -4.41 14.21
C LEU A 124 0.00 -5.22 14.67
N GLN A 125 -0.25 -6.37 15.30
CA GLN A 125 0.81 -7.29 15.66
C GLN A 125 1.32 -7.98 14.39
N ILE A 126 2.60 -7.79 14.09
CA ILE A 126 3.27 -8.39 12.94
C ILE A 126 3.98 -9.68 13.38
N GLU A 127 4.68 -9.63 14.51
CA GLU A 127 5.34 -10.75 15.20
C GLU A 127 5.10 -10.63 16.70
N GLU A 128 5.58 -11.59 17.50
CA GLU A 128 5.43 -11.60 18.96
C GLU A 128 5.81 -10.25 19.61
N ASN A 129 6.98 -9.71 19.25
CA ASN A 129 7.53 -8.45 19.76
C ASN A 129 7.68 -7.40 18.65
N LEU A 130 6.71 -7.31 17.74
CA LEU A 130 6.74 -6.30 16.67
C LEU A 130 5.34 -5.84 16.31
N PHE A 131 5.08 -4.55 16.52
CA PHE A 131 3.78 -3.92 16.30
C PHE A 131 3.91 -2.71 15.39
N MET A 132 2.92 -2.53 14.52
CA MET A 132 2.78 -1.35 13.65
C MET A 132 1.50 -0.58 13.98
N GLU A 133 1.58 0.75 14.06
CA GLU A 133 0.40 1.60 14.19
C GLU A 133 -0.33 1.70 12.84
N THR A 134 -1.65 1.45 12.85
CA THR A 134 -2.48 1.44 11.64
C THR A 134 -3.62 2.46 11.68
N HIS A 135 -3.75 3.26 12.74
CA HIS A 135 -4.80 4.28 12.87
C HIS A 135 -4.48 5.55 12.05
N TYR A 136 -4.54 5.41 10.73
CA TYR A 136 -4.32 6.48 9.75
C TYR A 136 -5.34 6.38 8.62
N ASP A 137 -5.56 7.50 7.91
CA ASP A 137 -6.29 7.46 6.63
C ASP A 137 -5.51 6.65 5.59
N THR A 138 -6.18 6.22 4.51
CA THR A 138 -5.60 5.36 3.47
C THR A 138 -4.28 5.87 2.93
N GLU A 139 -4.22 7.14 2.55
CA GLU A 139 -3.04 7.71 1.90
C GLU A 139 -1.87 7.77 2.89
N THR A 140 -2.13 8.22 4.13
CA THR A 140 -1.12 8.25 5.18
C THR A 140 -0.63 6.85 5.55
N LEU A 141 -1.55 5.88 5.70
CA LEU A 141 -1.22 4.50 6.04
C LEU A 141 -0.30 3.86 4.99
N LEU A 142 -0.65 4.00 3.71
CA LEU A 142 0.13 3.41 2.61
C LEU A 142 1.45 4.17 2.37
N ASN A 143 1.50 5.48 2.63
CA ASN A 143 2.76 6.23 2.64
C ASN A 143 3.68 5.73 3.77
N ILE A 144 3.15 5.50 4.97
CA ILE A 144 3.93 4.93 6.08
C ILE A 144 4.47 3.56 5.68
N LEU A 145 3.61 2.67 5.19
CA LEU A 145 4.00 1.34 4.74
C LEU A 145 5.13 1.41 3.71
N THR A 146 4.91 2.11 2.59
CA THR A 146 5.87 2.10 1.48
C THR A 146 7.14 2.89 1.81
N THR A 147 7.01 4.16 2.23
CA THR A 147 8.16 5.08 2.34
C THR A 147 8.90 5.00 3.67
N ARG A 148 8.23 4.62 4.76
CA ARG A 148 8.82 4.61 6.11
C ARG A 148 9.17 3.22 6.60
N ILE A 149 8.64 2.17 5.96
CA ILE A 149 8.86 0.78 6.38
C ILE A 149 9.50 -0.03 5.25
N LEU A 150 8.80 -0.26 4.14
CA LEU A 150 9.26 -1.15 3.07
C LEU A 150 10.53 -0.63 2.36
N SER A 151 10.56 0.65 1.96
CA SER A 151 11.75 1.22 1.32
C SER A 151 12.98 1.23 2.26
N PRO A 152 12.87 1.65 3.54
CA PRO A 152 14.01 1.60 4.47
C PRO A 152 14.57 0.19 4.76
N ILE A 153 13.73 -0.85 4.77
CA ILE A 153 14.22 -2.23 4.88
C ILE A 153 14.69 -2.81 3.54
N GLY A 154 14.49 -2.08 2.43
CA GLY A 154 14.86 -2.53 1.09
C GLY A 154 13.99 -3.68 0.58
N TYR A 155 12.72 -3.73 0.99
CA TYR A 155 11.76 -4.70 0.48
C TYR A 155 11.24 -4.25 -0.89
N ASP A 156 11.38 -5.10 -1.91
CA ASP A 156 10.85 -4.82 -3.24
C ASP A 156 9.35 -5.14 -3.30
N TYR A 157 8.54 -4.09 -3.37
CA TYR A 157 7.09 -4.18 -3.49
C TYR A 157 6.59 -3.86 -4.91
N SER A 158 7.47 -3.79 -5.92
CA SER A 158 7.11 -3.50 -7.31
C SER A 158 6.15 -4.53 -7.92
N ALA A 159 6.25 -5.78 -7.49
CA ALA A 159 5.37 -6.87 -7.92
C ALA A 159 4.03 -6.92 -7.18
N ILE A 160 3.76 -6.00 -6.24
CA ILE A 160 2.50 -5.97 -5.50
C ILE A 160 1.50 -5.09 -6.23
N SER A 161 0.30 -5.62 -6.46
CA SER A 161 -0.84 -4.87 -7.00
C SER A 161 -2.04 -4.99 -6.08
N VAL A 162 -2.88 -3.96 -6.08
CA VAL A 162 -4.11 -3.91 -5.29
C VAL A 162 -5.28 -3.70 -6.23
N THR A 163 -6.29 -4.57 -6.10
CA THR A 163 -7.58 -4.38 -6.74
C THR A 163 -8.48 -3.58 -5.82
N VAL A 164 -9.12 -2.58 -6.38
CA VAL A 164 -9.96 -1.64 -5.65
C VAL A 164 -11.24 -1.37 -6.42
N ARG A 165 -12.27 -0.93 -5.72
CA ARG A 165 -13.49 -0.40 -6.33
C ARG A 165 -13.75 1.02 -5.84
N THR A 166 -14.41 1.81 -6.68
CA THR A 166 -14.92 3.12 -6.29
C THR A 166 -16.01 2.94 -5.23
N VAL A 167 -16.08 3.87 -4.28
CA VAL A 167 -17.08 3.90 -3.20
C VAL A 167 -18.23 4.81 -3.57
#